data_AF-A0A3C0VP03-F1
#
_entry.id   AF-A0A3C0VP03-F1
#
_cell.length_a   1.000
_cell.length_b   1.000
_cell.length_c   1.000
_cell.angle_alpha   90.00
_cell.angle_beta   90.00
_cell.angle_gamma   90.00
#
_symmetry.space_group_name_H-M   'P 1'
#
loop_
_entity.id
_entity.type
_entity.pdbx_description
1 polymer ?
#
loop_
_entity_poly.entity_id
_entity_poly.type
_entity_poly.pdbx_seq_one_letter_code
_entity_poly.pdbx_strand_id
1 'polypeptide(L)'
;MKAFKWAVVLLLTSVFETSLLAQEINEIIVYSNPYKKSVDKVISTVDILDQDEISSSSDLSLGSLLAKLPGLDSSGYGPSVGQPIIRGLGGFRIGVLNNGMSTGDIAYTGDDHSNGVPIHNLERIEVLKGPATLRYGPYSSSGVVNSFNKLM
;
A
#
# COMPACT_ATOMS: atom_id res chain seq x y z
N MET A 1 -48.27 42.03 -4.01
CA MET A 1 -47.56 41.41 -5.16
C MET A 1 -46.04 41.68 -5.22
N LYS A 2 -45.44 42.55 -4.38
CA LYS A 2 -43.99 42.83 -4.43
C LYS A 2 -43.13 41.75 -3.75
N ALA A 3 -43.57 41.14 -2.65
CA ALA A 3 -42.81 40.12 -1.91
C ALA A 3 -42.51 38.84 -2.71
N PHE A 4 -43.40 38.46 -3.63
CA PHE A 4 -43.23 37.26 -4.46
C PHE A 4 -42.07 37.38 -5.47
N LYS A 5 -41.75 38.61 -5.91
CA LYS A 5 -40.64 38.85 -6.86
C LYS A 5 -39.26 38.68 -6.22
N TRP A 6 -39.13 38.90 -4.91
CA TRP A 6 -37.85 38.79 -4.18
C TRP A 6 -37.56 37.35 -3.76
N ALA A 7 -38.61 36.57 -3.46
CA ALA A 7 -38.48 35.15 -3.14
C ALA A 7 -37.93 34.32 -4.31
N VAL A 8 -38.30 34.66 -5.55
CA VAL A 8 -37.80 33.99 -6.76
C VAL A 8 -36.32 34.30 -7.03
N VAL A 9 -35.88 35.52 -6.73
CA VAL A 9 -34.46 35.93 -6.87
C VAL A 9 -33.58 35.24 -5.84
N LEU A 10 -34.04 35.12 -4.59
CA LEU A 10 -33.33 34.40 -3.52
C LEU A 10 -33.24 32.90 -3.77
N LEU A 11 -34.26 32.30 -4.38
CA LEU A 11 -34.21 30.90 -4.80
C LEU A 11 -33.21 30.69 -5.95
N LEU A 12 -33.15 31.61 -6.93
CA LEU A 12 -32.21 31.51 -8.05
C LEU A 12 -30.73 31.66 -7.63
N THR A 13 -30.43 32.48 -6.61
CA THR A 13 -29.04 32.64 -6.13
C THR A 13 -28.55 31.42 -5.35
N SER A 14 -29.43 30.71 -4.65
CA SER A 14 -29.05 29.51 -3.88
C SER A 14 -28.71 28.28 -4.74
N VAL A 15 -29.24 28.21 -5.96
CA VAL A 15 -29.04 27.07 -6.88
C VAL A 15 -27.66 27.13 -7.57
N PHE A 16 -27.00 28.28 -7.58
CA PHE A 16 -25.69 28.46 -8.23
C PHE A 16 -24.48 28.11 -7.35
N GLU A 17 -24.64 27.91 -6.03
CA GLU A 17 -23.51 27.65 -5.13
C GLU A 17 -23.18 26.16 -4.94
N THR A 18 -24.00 25.24 -5.44
CA THR A 18 -23.80 23.80 -5.21
C THR A 18 -22.80 23.12 -6.17
N SER A 19 -22.18 23.84 -7.12
CA SER A 19 -21.40 23.20 -8.20
C SER A 19 -19.87 23.28 -8.07
N LEU A 20 -19.28 23.66 -6.94
CA LEU A 20 -17.83 23.95 -6.87
C LEU A 20 -17.04 23.30 -5.73
N LEU A 21 -17.56 22.25 -5.10
CA LEU A 21 -16.79 21.40 -4.16
C LEU A 21 -16.58 20.00 -4.78
N ALA A 22 -16.17 19.95 -6.04
CA ALA A 22 -15.58 18.73 -6.57
C ALA A 22 -14.21 18.57 -5.90
N GLN A 23 -14.12 17.70 -4.90
CA GLN A 23 -12.84 17.29 -4.32
C GLN A 23 -11.98 16.74 -5.47
N GLU A 24 -10.83 17.36 -5.74
CA GLU A 24 -9.87 16.81 -6.67
C GLU A 24 -9.29 15.55 -6.02
N ILE A 25 -9.76 14.38 -6.47
CA ILE A 25 -9.28 13.09 -5.97
C ILE A 25 -8.03 12.74 -6.77
N ASN A 26 -6.87 12.78 -6.10
CA ASN A 26 -5.62 12.36 -6.70
C ASN A 26 -5.66 10.86 -6.98
N GLU A 27 -5.45 10.48 -8.24
CA GLU A 27 -5.39 9.07 -8.65
C GLU A 27 -4.11 8.43 -8.06
N ILE A 28 -4.27 7.45 -7.18
CA ILE A 28 -3.14 6.73 -6.58
C ILE A 28 -2.73 5.60 -7.52
N ILE A 29 -1.56 5.74 -8.13
CA ILE A 29 -1.00 4.76 -9.06
C ILE A 29 -0.25 3.66 -8.31
N VAL A 30 -0.55 2.39 -8.62
CA VAL A 30 0.14 1.23 -8.05
C VAL A 30 1.32 0.84 -8.95
N TYR A 31 2.54 1.02 -8.45
CA TYR A 31 3.78 0.80 -9.19
C TYR A 31 4.13 -0.67 -9.37
N SER A 32 3.70 -1.52 -8.45
CA SER A 32 3.86 -2.97 -8.56
C SER A 32 3.04 -3.53 -9.72
N ASN A 33 1.99 -2.84 -10.17
CA ASN A 33 1.29 -3.22 -11.38
C ASN A 33 2.12 -2.81 -12.62
N PRO A 34 2.49 -3.75 -13.52
CA PRO A 34 3.32 -3.44 -14.69
C PRO A 34 2.68 -2.41 -15.64
N TYR A 35 1.35 -2.24 -15.57
CA TYR A 35 0.62 -1.26 -16.37
C TYR A 35 0.36 0.05 -15.63
N LYS A 36 0.97 0.26 -14.45
CA LYS A 36 0.84 1.47 -13.61
C LYS A 36 -0.63 1.92 -13.50
N LYS A 37 -1.49 0.98 -13.14
CA LYS A 37 -2.93 1.24 -12.97
C LYS A 37 -3.19 1.93 -11.64
N SER A 38 -4.25 2.75 -11.60
CA SER A 38 -4.82 3.22 -10.35
C SER A 38 -5.26 2.08 -9.45
N VAL A 39 -5.21 2.31 -8.14
CA VAL A 39 -5.68 1.40 -7.10
C VAL A 39 -7.07 0.82 -7.40
N ASP A 40 -8.00 1.64 -7.92
CA ASP A 40 -9.38 1.22 -8.25
C ASP A 40 -9.46 0.25 -9.43
N LYS A 41 -8.41 0.21 -10.25
CA LYS A 41 -8.31 -0.62 -11.46
C LYS A 41 -7.40 -1.84 -11.23
N VAL A 42 -6.88 -2.03 -10.01
CA VAL A 42 -6.13 -3.22 -9.62
C VAL A 42 -7.09 -4.26 -9.01
N ILE A 43 -6.95 -5.51 -9.43
CA ILE A 43 -7.85 -6.61 -9.01
C ILE A 43 -7.56 -7.06 -7.57
N SER A 44 -6.29 -7.00 -7.14
CA SER A 44 -5.88 -7.34 -5.78
C SER A 44 -6.16 -6.20 -4.80
N THR A 45 -6.43 -6.53 -3.54
CA THR A 45 -6.42 -5.52 -2.47
C THR A 45 -5.00 -5.00 -2.29
N VAL A 46 -4.83 -3.69 -2.36
CA VAL A 46 -3.52 -3.03 -2.24
C VAL A 46 -3.51 -2.15 -1.01
N ASP A 47 -2.48 -2.28 -0.17
CA ASP A 47 -2.13 -1.25 0.80
C ASP A 47 -0.86 -0.54 0.33
N ILE A 48 -0.79 0.76 0.57
CA ILE A 48 0.34 1.61 0.20
C ILE A 48 0.76 2.35 1.47
N LEU A 49 2.05 2.29 1.78
CA LEU A 49 2.68 3.14 2.79
C LEU A 49 3.60 4.11 2.06
N ASP A 50 3.39 5.40 2.28
CA ASP A 50 4.26 6.45 1.75
C ASP A 50 5.42 6.75 2.72
N GLN A 51 6.40 7.53 2.26
CA GLN A 51 7.63 7.82 3.00
C GLN A 51 7.36 8.41 4.39
N ASP A 52 6.33 9.25 4.52
CA ASP A 52 5.98 9.89 5.80
C ASP A 52 5.45 8.87 6.82
N GLU A 53 4.67 7.88 6.36
CA GLU A 53 4.19 6.78 7.20
C GLU A 53 5.32 5.83 7.59
N ILE A 54 6.25 5.57 6.66
CA ILE A 54 7.42 4.73 6.93
C ILE A 54 8.36 5.42 7.93
N SER A 55 8.64 6.71 7.74
CA SER A 55 9.60 7.47 8.55
C SER A 55 9.06 7.86 9.92
N SER A 56 7.74 7.96 10.09
CA SER A 56 7.12 8.15 11.41
C SER A 56 7.09 6.86 12.24
N SER A 57 7.37 5.71 11.63
CA SER A 57 7.49 4.43 12.32
C SER A 57 8.87 4.25 12.97
N SER A 58 8.89 3.67 14.17
CA SER A 58 10.12 3.20 14.84
C SER A 58 10.36 1.69 14.67
N ASP A 59 9.64 1.05 13.75
CA ASP A 59 9.76 -0.40 13.54
C ASP A 59 11.08 -0.78 12.87
N LEU A 60 11.65 -1.90 13.31
CA LEU A 60 12.97 -2.36 12.88
C LEU A 60 12.93 -3.43 11.79
N SER A 61 11.73 -3.92 11.44
CA SER A 61 11.52 -5.00 10.48
C SER A 61 10.31 -4.74 9.59
N LEU A 62 10.34 -5.35 8.40
CA LEU A 62 9.31 -5.17 7.38
C LEU A 62 7.95 -5.70 7.86
N GLY A 63 7.94 -6.85 8.52
CA GLY A 63 6.74 -7.44 9.08
C GLY A 63 6.11 -6.56 10.16
N SER A 64 6.90 -6.07 11.13
CA SER A 64 6.38 -5.19 12.19
C SER A 64 5.80 -3.89 11.65
N LEU A 65 6.46 -3.29 10.64
CA LEU A 65 5.97 -2.10 9.97
C LEU A 65 4.60 -2.34 9.32
N LEU A 66 4.43 -3.49 8.67
CA LEU A 66 3.21 -3.84 7.92
C LEU A 66 2.09 -4.39 8.80
N ALA A 67 2.39 -4.97 9.97
CA ALA A 67 1.41 -5.55 10.88
C ALA A 67 0.36 -4.54 11.41
N LYS A 68 0.58 -3.24 11.21
CA LYS A 68 -0.38 -2.18 11.53
C LYS A 68 -1.55 -2.13 10.54
N LEU A 69 -1.42 -2.76 9.38
CA LEU A 69 -2.43 -2.74 8.32
C LEU A 69 -3.43 -3.89 8.43
N PRO A 70 -4.69 -3.70 8.00
CA PRO A 70 -5.70 -4.74 8.03
C PRO A 70 -5.35 -5.99 7.21
N GLY A 71 -5.38 -7.14 7.88
CA GLY A 71 -5.11 -8.44 7.27
C GLY A 71 -3.63 -8.74 7.07
N LEU A 72 -2.75 -7.92 7.64
CA LEU A 72 -1.32 -8.16 7.77
C LEU A 72 -0.97 -8.47 9.22
N ASP A 73 0.05 -9.27 9.41
CA ASP A 73 0.62 -9.61 10.72
C ASP A 73 2.14 -9.82 10.55
N SER A 74 2.84 -10.19 11.62
CA SER A 74 4.27 -10.47 11.58
C SER A 74 4.67 -11.74 12.34
N SER A 75 5.57 -12.54 11.77
CA SER A 75 6.27 -13.62 12.47
C SER A 75 7.75 -13.28 12.60
N GLY A 76 8.38 -13.68 13.70
CA GLY A 76 9.80 -13.48 13.91
C GLY A 76 10.23 -13.82 15.33
N TYR A 77 11.51 -14.10 15.53
CA TYR A 77 12.09 -14.31 16.86
C TYR A 77 12.52 -13.02 17.58
N GLY A 78 12.00 -11.86 17.15
CA GLY A 78 12.29 -10.57 17.76
C GLY A 78 11.90 -9.39 16.88
N PRO A 79 11.97 -8.16 17.40
CA PRO A 79 11.47 -6.96 16.73
C PRO A 79 12.22 -6.63 15.42
N SER A 80 13.47 -7.06 15.27
CA SER A 80 14.32 -6.75 14.10
C SER A 80 14.25 -7.79 12.97
N VAL A 81 13.60 -8.93 13.20
CA VAL A 81 13.52 -10.05 12.24
C VAL A 81 12.07 -10.35 11.82
N GLY A 82 11.13 -9.48 12.15
CA GLY A 82 9.73 -9.63 11.78
C GLY A 82 9.54 -9.70 10.26
N GLN A 83 9.02 -10.82 9.80
CA GLN A 83 8.61 -11.07 8.42
C GLN A 83 7.12 -10.81 8.27
N PRO A 84 6.65 -10.38 7.08
CA PRO A 84 5.23 -10.14 6.84
C PRO A 84 4.46 -11.44 6.80
N ILE A 85 3.22 -11.39 7.30
CA ILE A 85 2.18 -12.41 7.14
C ILE A 85 1.01 -11.73 6.43
N ILE A 86 0.47 -12.37 5.39
CA ILE A 86 -0.70 -11.88 4.66
C ILE A 86 -1.84 -12.87 4.88
N ARG A 87 -2.90 -12.44 5.59
CA ARG A 87 -4.08 -13.28 5.88
C ARG A 87 -3.74 -14.65 6.47
N GLY A 88 -2.78 -14.69 7.40
CA GLY A 88 -2.32 -15.89 8.10
C GLY A 88 -1.30 -16.76 7.33
N LEU A 89 -0.87 -16.33 6.15
CA LEU A 89 0.14 -17.02 5.35
C LEU A 89 1.47 -16.26 5.41
N GLY A 90 2.56 -16.94 5.76
CA GLY A 90 3.93 -16.39 5.83
C GLY A 90 4.95 -17.18 4.99
N GLY A 91 6.23 -16.83 5.15
CA GLY A 91 7.37 -17.53 4.54
C GLY A 91 7.34 -17.55 3.00
N PHE A 92 7.59 -18.72 2.40
CA PHE A 92 7.60 -19.01 0.95
C PHE A 92 6.28 -18.73 0.20
N ARG A 93 5.37 -17.95 0.76
CA ARG A 93 4.09 -17.56 0.15
C ARG A 93 4.00 -16.08 -0.14
N ILE A 94 4.89 -15.27 0.42
CA ILE A 94 4.94 -13.83 0.18
C ILE A 94 6.22 -13.47 -0.58
N GLY A 95 6.05 -12.89 -1.77
CA GLY A 95 7.18 -12.39 -2.54
C GLY A 95 7.62 -11.05 -1.98
N VAL A 96 8.86 -10.94 -1.50
CA VAL A 96 9.44 -9.66 -1.08
C VAL A 96 10.31 -9.12 -2.20
N LEU A 97 9.95 -7.93 -2.67
CA LEU A 97 10.57 -7.28 -3.82
C LEU A 97 11.13 -5.91 -3.40
N ASN A 98 12.20 -5.51 -4.08
CA ASN A 98 12.75 -4.16 -4.04
C ASN A 98 12.79 -3.62 -5.48
N ASN A 99 12.10 -2.50 -5.72
CA ASN A 99 11.92 -1.91 -7.04
C ASN A 99 11.40 -2.93 -8.09
N GLY A 100 10.50 -3.83 -7.66
CA GLY A 100 9.92 -4.86 -8.52
C GLY A 100 10.81 -6.09 -8.78
N MET A 101 12.03 -6.15 -8.23
CA MET A 101 12.92 -7.31 -8.31
C MET A 101 12.95 -8.05 -6.98
N SER A 102 13.13 -9.37 -7.01
CA SER A 102 13.31 -10.15 -5.77
C SER A 102 14.50 -9.61 -4.97
N THR A 103 14.35 -9.51 -3.65
CA THR A 103 15.46 -9.16 -2.74
C THR A 103 16.57 -10.22 -2.75
N GLY A 104 16.27 -11.45 -3.17
CA GLY A 104 17.23 -12.56 -3.19
C GLY A 104 17.72 -12.98 -1.80
N ASP A 105 17.06 -12.51 -0.74
CA ASP A 105 17.38 -12.88 0.63
C ASP A 105 16.95 -14.33 0.95
N ILE A 106 17.28 -14.78 2.16
CA ILE A 106 16.94 -16.11 2.67
C ILE A 106 15.94 -16.04 3.83
N ALA A 107 15.24 -14.92 4.00
CA ALA A 107 14.28 -14.73 5.09
C ALA A 107 13.23 -15.85 5.09
N TYR A 108 12.79 -16.26 3.90
CA TYR A 108 11.82 -17.35 3.75
C TYR A 108 12.28 -18.71 4.31
N THR A 109 13.58 -18.92 4.59
CA THR A 109 14.10 -20.19 5.11
C THR A 109 13.87 -20.38 6.60
N GLY A 110 13.66 -19.27 7.33
CA GLY A 110 13.40 -19.28 8.76
C GLY A 110 13.09 -17.88 9.30
N ASP A 111 12.22 -17.83 10.32
CA ASP A 111 11.74 -16.59 10.96
C ASP A 111 12.82 -15.86 11.81
N ASP A 112 14.05 -16.37 11.83
CA ASP A 112 15.24 -15.78 12.46
C ASP A 112 16.01 -14.84 11.51
N HIS A 113 15.63 -14.80 10.24
CA HIS A 113 16.24 -13.96 9.23
C HIS A 113 15.30 -12.81 8.86
N SER A 114 15.80 -11.57 8.88
CA SER A 114 15.02 -10.41 8.43
C SER A 114 14.95 -10.34 6.91
N ASN A 115 13.87 -9.76 6.36
CA ASN A 115 13.79 -9.48 4.94
C ASN A 115 14.89 -8.50 4.51
N GLY A 116 15.48 -8.70 3.33
CA GLY A 116 16.55 -7.90 2.74
C GLY A 116 16.10 -6.52 2.25
N VAL A 117 15.31 -5.81 3.05
CA VAL A 117 14.72 -4.51 2.71
C VAL A 117 15.24 -3.44 3.68
N PRO A 118 16.06 -2.48 3.22
CA PRO A 118 16.57 -1.40 4.07
C PRO A 118 15.49 -0.34 4.31
N ILE A 119 14.71 -0.51 5.38
CA ILE A 119 13.53 0.33 5.71
C ILE A 119 13.85 1.83 5.72
N HIS A 120 15.02 2.21 6.23
CA HIS A 120 15.45 3.61 6.34
C HIS A 120 15.69 4.33 5.00
N ASN A 121 15.77 3.59 3.89
CA ASN A 121 15.99 4.14 2.55
C ASN A 121 14.77 3.96 1.62
N LEU A 122 13.60 3.70 2.19
CA LEU A 122 12.37 3.52 1.41
C LEU A 122 11.64 4.85 1.21
N GLU A 123 11.08 5.01 0.03
CA GLU A 123 10.09 6.05 -0.28
C GLU A 123 8.67 5.53 -0.20
N ARG A 124 8.49 4.24 -0.50
CA ARG A 124 7.16 3.65 -0.59
C ARG A 124 7.21 2.15 -0.38
N ILE A 125 6.16 1.59 0.21
CA ILE A 125 5.91 0.15 0.22
C ILE A 125 4.52 -0.09 -0.33
N GLU A 126 4.40 -1.08 -1.20
CA GLU A 126 3.12 -1.56 -1.70
C GLU A 126 2.93 -3.02 -1.33
N VAL A 127 1.77 -3.34 -0.76
CA VAL A 127 1.40 -4.70 -0.40
C VAL A 127 0.23 -5.14 -1.26
N LEU A 128 0.48 -6.07 -2.19
CA LEU A 128 -0.55 -6.69 -3.02
C LEU A 128 -1.00 -7.98 -2.33
N LYS A 129 -2.18 -7.93 -1.72
CA LYS A 129 -2.75 -9.07 -0.99
C LYS A 129 -3.48 -10.02 -1.95
N GLY A 130 -3.15 -11.30 -1.87
CA GLY A 130 -3.73 -12.37 -2.69
C GLY A 130 -2.76 -12.94 -3.73
N PRO A 131 -3.16 -14.01 -4.45
CA PRO A 131 -2.25 -14.73 -5.34
C PRO A 131 -1.69 -13.85 -6.46
N ALA A 132 -0.37 -13.86 -6.61
CA ALA A 132 0.34 -13.05 -7.59
C ALA A 132 1.49 -13.81 -8.29
N THR A 133 1.54 -15.14 -8.12
CA THR A 133 2.58 -16.04 -8.67
C THR A 133 2.79 -15.91 -10.17
N LEU A 134 1.70 -15.73 -10.95
CA LEU A 134 1.82 -15.59 -12.41
C LEU A 134 2.66 -14.37 -12.82
N ARG A 135 2.66 -13.31 -12.01
CA ARG A 135 3.34 -12.06 -12.33
C ARG A 135 4.72 -11.97 -11.68
N TYR A 136 4.85 -12.35 -10.42
CA TYR A 136 6.07 -12.17 -9.65
C TYR A 136 6.86 -13.47 -9.42
N GLY A 137 6.38 -14.57 -9.99
CA GLY A 137 7.06 -15.85 -9.95
C GLY A 137 6.81 -16.63 -8.65
N PRO A 138 7.71 -17.58 -8.32
CA PRO A 138 7.55 -18.40 -7.13
C PRO A 138 7.50 -17.54 -5.87
N TYR A 139 6.98 -18.13 -4.80
CA TYR A 139 6.88 -17.48 -3.49
C TYR A 139 5.89 -16.32 -3.38
N SER A 140 5.08 -16.05 -4.42
CA SER A 140 4.08 -14.97 -4.41
C SER A 140 2.63 -15.50 -4.38
N SER A 141 2.39 -16.62 -3.70
CA SER A 141 1.06 -17.30 -3.72
C SER A 141 0.03 -16.66 -2.79
N SER A 142 0.49 -15.97 -1.75
CA SER A 142 -0.36 -15.21 -0.81
C SER A 142 -0.35 -13.71 -1.09
N GLY A 143 0.66 -13.22 -1.79
CA GLY A 143 0.81 -11.80 -2.08
C GLY A 143 2.24 -11.41 -2.36
N VAL A 144 2.43 -10.11 -2.51
CA VAL A 144 3.72 -9.46 -2.72
C VAL A 144 3.82 -8.23 -1.85
N VAL A 145 4.99 -8.05 -1.25
CA VAL A 145 5.42 -6.81 -0.62
C VAL A 145 6.52 -6.23 -1.48
N ASN A 146 6.30 -5.07 -2.08
CA ASN A 146 7.27 -4.42 -2.96
C ASN A 146 7.67 -3.07 -2.36
N SER A 147 8.94 -2.94 -2.01
CA SER A 147 9.52 -1.72 -1.48
C SER A 147 10.15 -0.90 -2.60
N PHE A 148 9.99 0.41 -2.56
CA PHE A 148 10.62 1.34 -3.49
C PHE A 148 11.60 2.22 -2.73
N ASN A 149 12.83 2.31 -3.23
CA ASN A 149 13.89 3.10 -2.64
C ASN A 149 14.15 4.41 -3.41
N LYS A 150 14.89 5.33 -2.79
CA LYS A 150 15.18 6.68 -3.33
C LYS A 150 16.06 6.71 -4.60
N LEU A 151 16.67 5.59 -4.96
CA LEU A 151 17.74 5.55 -5.97
C LEU A 151 17.23 5.21 -7.37
N MET A 152 15.93 4.97 -7.55
CA MET A 152 15.29 4.67 -8.84
C MET A 152 13.90 5.27 -8.96
#